data_AF-A0A556P690-F1
#
_entry.id   AF-A0A556P690-F1
#
_cell.length_a   1.000
_cell.length_b   1.000
_cell.length_c   1.000
_cell.angle_alpha   90.00
_cell.angle_beta   90.00
_cell.angle_gamma   90.00
#
_symmetry.space_group_name_H-M   'P 1'
#
loop_
_entity.id
_entity.type
_entity.pdbx_description
1 polymer ?
#
loop_
_entity_poly.entity_id
_entity_poly.type
_entity_poly.pdbx_seq_one_letter_code
_entity_poly.pdbx_strand_id
1 'polypeptide(L)'
;MLMTKNQAEKWFDNSLGKQFNPDGWYGFQCYDYANMFFMLATGERLQGLYAYNIPFDNKAKIEKYGQIIKNYDSFLPQKLDIVVFPSKYGGGAGHVEIVESANLNTFTSFGQNWNGKGWTNGVAQPGWGPETVTRHVHYYDNPMYFIRLNFPNNLSVGNKAKGIIKQATTKKEAVIKPKKIMLVAGHGYNDPGAVGNGTNERDFIRKYITPNIAKYLRHAGHEVALYGGSSQSQDMYQDTAYGVNVGNKKDYGLYWVKSQGYDIVL
;
A
#
# COMPACT_ATOMS: atom_id res chain seq x y z
N MET A 1 4.29 -4.13 -15.08
CA MET A 1 4.41 -4.05 -13.61
C MET A 1 4.55 -2.61 -13.18
N LEU A 2 3.70 -2.20 -12.23
CA LEU A 2 3.68 -0.89 -11.57
C LEU A 2 4.21 -0.95 -10.13
N MET A 3 4.43 -2.16 -9.60
CA MET A 3 5.00 -2.39 -8.27
C MET A 3 6.19 -3.34 -8.33
N THR A 4 7.13 -3.19 -7.39
CA THR A 4 8.15 -4.22 -7.12
C THR A 4 7.54 -5.40 -6.38
N LYS A 5 8.29 -6.51 -6.31
CA LYS A 5 7.89 -7.68 -5.51
C LYS A 5 7.63 -7.30 -4.04
N ASN A 6 8.53 -6.53 -3.42
CA ASN A 6 8.37 -6.11 -2.02
C ASN A 6 7.13 -5.22 -1.79
N GLN A 7 6.76 -4.39 -2.77
CA GLN A 7 5.55 -3.58 -2.69
C GLN A 7 4.29 -4.45 -2.81
N ALA A 8 4.33 -5.44 -3.70
CA ALA A 8 3.25 -6.42 -3.88
C ALA A 8 3.04 -7.25 -2.60
N GLU A 9 4.12 -7.78 -2.01
CA GLU A 9 4.08 -8.53 -0.75
C GLU A 9 3.52 -7.69 0.39
N LYS A 10 3.98 -6.43 0.53
CA LYS A 10 3.43 -5.51 1.54
C LYS A 10 1.94 -5.24 1.34
N TRP A 11 1.48 -5.06 0.11
CA TRP A 11 0.05 -4.85 -0.14
C TRP A 11 -0.74 -6.11 0.23
N PHE A 12 -0.26 -7.28 -0.21
CA PHE A 12 -0.87 -8.57 0.06
C PHE A 12 -0.98 -8.84 1.57
N ASP A 13 0.10 -8.67 2.33
CA ASP A 13 0.09 -8.88 3.79
C ASP A 13 -0.87 -7.91 4.49
N ASN A 14 -0.90 -6.66 4.04
CA ASN A 14 -1.82 -5.64 4.57
C ASN A 14 -3.27 -5.80 4.07
N SER A 15 -3.55 -6.71 3.14
CA SER A 15 -4.89 -6.90 2.58
C SER A 15 -5.77 -7.78 3.46
N LEU A 16 -5.15 -8.62 4.31
CA LEU A 16 -5.86 -9.48 5.25
C LEU A 16 -6.76 -8.65 6.17
N GLY A 17 -8.02 -9.07 6.32
CA GLY A 17 -9.02 -8.35 7.12
C GLY A 17 -9.62 -7.10 6.46
N LYS A 18 -9.27 -6.79 5.21
CA LYS A 18 -9.86 -5.69 4.43
C LYS A 18 -10.91 -6.18 3.44
N GLN A 19 -11.62 -5.24 2.81
CA GLN A 19 -12.61 -5.51 1.79
C GLN A 19 -12.28 -4.77 0.49
N PHE A 20 -12.46 -5.43 -0.63
CA PHE A 20 -12.20 -4.89 -1.96
C PHE A 20 -13.38 -5.19 -2.89
N ASN A 21 -13.89 -4.14 -3.55
CA ASN A 21 -14.99 -4.17 -4.51
C ASN A 21 -14.71 -3.15 -5.65
N PRO A 22 -13.73 -3.39 -6.54
CA PRO A 22 -13.34 -2.49 -7.61
C PRO A 22 -14.35 -2.40 -8.77
N ASP A 23 -15.32 -3.31 -8.87
CA ASP A 23 -16.37 -3.26 -9.89
C ASP A 23 -17.68 -2.65 -9.36
N GLY A 24 -17.92 -2.69 -8.06
CA GLY A 24 -19.13 -2.19 -7.41
C GLY A 24 -20.31 -3.14 -7.54
N TRP A 25 -20.12 -4.42 -7.83
CA TRP A 25 -21.21 -5.37 -8.07
C TRP A 25 -21.12 -6.57 -7.13
N TYR A 26 -22.29 -7.00 -6.64
CA TYR A 26 -22.44 -8.18 -5.79
C TYR A 26 -21.53 -8.18 -4.55
N GLY A 27 -21.25 -7.01 -3.97
CA GLY A 27 -20.50 -6.92 -2.71
C GLY A 27 -19.02 -7.24 -2.86
N PHE A 28 -18.49 -8.16 -2.05
CA PHE A 28 -17.05 -8.40 -1.95
C PHE A 28 -16.71 -9.83 -2.42
N GLN A 29 -16.53 -10.00 -3.73
CA GLN A 29 -16.31 -11.32 -4.33
C GLN A 29 -14.83 -11.73 -4.35
N CYS A 30 -14.58 -13.01 -4.63
CA CYS A 30 -13.22 -13.52 -4.82
C CYS A 30 -12.53 -12.87 -6.02
N TYR A 31 -13.29 -12.68 -7.11
CA TYR A 31 -12.82 -12.03 -8.33
C TYR A 31 -12.38 -10.59 -8.06
N ASP A 32 -13.11 -9.85 -7.24
CA ASP A 32 -12.78 -8.47 -6.85
C ASP A 32 -11.40 -8.34 -6.23
N TYR A 33 -11.07 -9.26 -5.33
CA TYR A 33 -9.78 -9.27 -4.65
C TYR A 33 -8.63 -9.53 -5.63
N ALA A 34 -8.77 -10.57 -6.48
CA ALA A 34 -7.78 -10.87 -7.51
C ALA A 34 -7.63 -9.74 -8.52
N ASN A 35 -8.75 -9.12 -8.93
CA ASN A 35 -8.76 -8.01 -9.86
C ASN A 35 -8.09 -6.76 -9.25
N MET A 36 -8.36 -6.45 -7.98
CA MET A 36 -7.70 -5.35 -7.28
C MET A 36 -6.18 -5.54 -7.25
N PHE A 37 -5.71 -6.75 -6.89
CA PHE A 37 -4.28 -7.05 -6.89
C PHE A 37 -3.67 -6.91 -8.30
N PHE A 38 -4.31 -7.48 -9.31
CA PHE A 38 -3.85 -7.42 -10.69
C PHE A 38 -3.81 -5.98 -11.22
N MET A 39 -4.83 -5.17 -10.90
CA MET A 39 -4.88 -3.74 -11.23
C MET A 39 -3.74 -2.96 -10.61
N LEU A 40 -3.48 -3.14 -9.31
CA LEU A 40 -2.37 -2.47 -8.65
C LEU A 40 -1.03 -2.93 -9.22
N ALA A 41 -0.91 -4.22 -9.53
CA ALA A 41 0.33 -4.81 -10.04
C ALA A 41 0.64 -4.39 -11.48
N THR A 42 -0.36 -4.20 -12.33
CA THR A 42 -0.20 -4.06 -13.79
C THR A 42 -0.74 -2.77 -14.37
N GLY A 43 -1.76 -2.18 -13.74
CA GLY A 43 -2.56 -1.08 -14.28
C GLY A 43 -3.75 -1.54 -15.13
N GLU A 44 -3.91 -2.83 -15.37
CA GLU A 44 -5.00 -3.40 -16.17
C GLU A 44 -6.02 -4.15 -15.31
N ARG A 45 -7.25 -4.30 -15.80
CA ARG A 45 -8.32 -5.07 -15.14
C ARG A 45 -8.42 -6.48 -15.72
N LEU A 46 -8.62 -7.48 -14.88
CA LEU A 46 -9.13 -8.79 -15.31
C LEU A 46 -10.59 -8.63 -15.78
N GLN A 47 -10.98 -9.44 -16.77
CA GLN A 47 -12.29 -9.44 -17.40
C GLN A 47 -12.85 -10.86 -17.46
N GLY A 48 -14.17 -10.98 -17.46
CA GLY A 48 -14.85 -12.28 -17.46
C GLY A 48 -15.90 -12.32 -16.36
N LEU A 49 -16.78 -13.32 -16.43
CA LEU A 49 -17.86 -13.52 -15.47
C LEU A 49 -17.49 -14.57 -14.41
N TYR A 50 -16.67 -15.55 -14.79
CA TYR A 50 -16.36 -16.71 -13.96
C TYR A 50 -14.88 -16.73 -13.57
N ALA A 51 -14.61 -16.98 -12.30
CA ALA A 51 -13.25 -17.02 -11.78
C ALA A 51 -12.42 -18.13 -12.45
N TYR A 52 -12.99 -19.32 -12.69
CA TYR A 52 -12.26 -20.41 -13.34
C TYR A 52 -11.80 -20.09 -14.77
N ASN A 53 -12.43 -19.11 -15.44
CA ASN A 53 -12.07 -18.68 -16.78
C ASN A 53 -11.03 -17.55 -16.83
N ILE A 54 -10.63 -16.97 -15.69
CA ILE A 54 -9.62 -15.90 -15.63
C ILE A 54 -8.39 -16.19 -16.51
N PRO A 55 -7.77 -17.39 -16.46
CA PRO A 55 -6.58 -17.70 -17.25
C PRO A 55 -6.82 -17.66 -18.76
N PHE A 56 -8.04 -17.95 -19.22
CA PHE A 56 -8.39 -18.04 -20.63
C PHE A 56 -8.89 -16.70 -21.17
N ASP A 57 -9.86 -16.10 -20.48
CA ASP A 57 -10.45 -14.81 -20.85
C ASP A 57 -9.42 -13.68 -20.86
N ASN A 58 -8.38 -13.79 -20.01
CA ASN A 58 -7.33 -12.78 -19.87
C ASN A 58 -5.97 -13.25 -20.36
N LYS A 59 -5.88 -14.34 -21.13
CA LYS A 59 -4.60 -14.94 -21.53
C LYS A 59 -3.59 -13.92 -22.08
N ALA A 60 -3.98 -13.21 -23.13
CA ALA A 60 -3.12 -12.22 -23.78
C ALA A 60 -2.73 -11.05 -22.86
N LYS A 61 -3.53 -10.75 -21.83
CA LYS A 61 -3.24 -9.71 -20.83
C LYS A 61 -2.26 -10.21 -19.78
N ILE A 62 -2.49 -11.41 -19.27
CA ILE A 62 -1.63 -12.04 -18.26
C ILE A 62 -0.24 -12.29 -18.83
N GLU A 63 -0.13 -12.80 -20.06
CA GLU A 63 1.15 -13.12 -20.70
C GLU A 63 2.03 -11.89 -20.97
N LYS A 64 1.48 -10.66 -20.93
CA LYS A 64 2.28 -9.41 -20.96
C LYS A 64 3.07 -9.19 -19.66
N TYR A 65 2.59 -9.73 -18.55
CA TYR A 65 3.06 -9.41 -17.20
C TYR A 65 3.58 -10.61 -16.43
N GLY A 66 3.40 -11.82 -16.96
CA GLY A 66 3.65 -13.05 -16.25
C GLY A 66 3.38 -14.25 -17.12
N GLN A 67 2.98 -15.35 -16.49
CA GLN A 67 2.67 -16.60 -17.13
C GLN A 67 1.49 -17.28 -16.45
N ILE A 68 0.76 -18.08 -17.23
CA ILE A 68 -0.28 -18.97 -16.76
C ILE A 68 0.34 -20.36 -16.65
N ILE A 69 0.23 -20.95 -15.48
CA ILE A 69 0.83 -22.24 -15.14
C ILE A 69 -0.32 -23.17 -14.77
N LYS A 70 -0.49 -24.24 -15.53
CA LYS A 70 -1.41 -25.31 -15.13
C LYS A 70 -0.79 -26.07 -13.97
N ASN A 71 -1.60 -26.39 -12.96
CA ASN A 71 -1.18 -27.24 -11.87
C ASN A 71 -0.81 -28.64 -12.40
N TYR A 72 0.39 -29.08 -12.08
CA TYR A 72 0.89 -30.44 -12.29
C TYR A 72 1.53 -30.89 -10.97
N ASP A 73 1.62 -32.19 -10.72
CA ASP A 73 2.04 -32.76 -9.42
C ASP A 73 3.40 -32.25 -8.88
N SER A 74 4.26 -31.70 -9.74
CA SER A 74 5.57 -31.15 -9.34
C SER A 74 5.61 -29.61 -9.20
N PHE A 75 4.51 -28.91 -9.46
CA PHE A 75 4.49 -27.44 -9.43
C PHE A 75 4.31 -26.92 -8.00
N LEU A 76 5.27 -26.12 -7.54
CA LEU A 76 5.18 -25.41 -6.27
C LEU A 76 4.81 -23.92 -6.52
N PRO A 77 3.59 -23.49 -6.14
CA PRO A 77 3.23 -22.08 -6.20
C PRO A 77 4.07 -21.25 -5.23
N GLN A 78 4.21 -19.98 -5.57
CA GLN A 78 4.98 -19.00 -4.82
C GLN A 78 4.04 -17.97 -4.20
N LYS A 79 4.50 -17.30 -3.14
CA LYS A 79 3.80 -16.13 -2.61
C LYS A 79 3.51 -15.15 -3.74
N LEU A 80 2.28 -14.61 -3.76
CA LEU A 80 1.72 -13.74 -4.80
C LEU A 80 1.24 -14.41 -6.09
N ASP A 81 1.40 -15.72 -6.26
CA ASP A 81 0.73 -16.40 -7.37
C ASP A 81 -0.79 -16.27 -7.17
N ILE A 82 -1.51 -15.86 -8.22
CA ILE A 82 -2.97 -15.85 -8.21
C ILE A 82 -3.41 -17.28 -8.55
N VAL A 83 -4.03 -17.95 -7.61
CA VAL A 83 -4.53 -19.31 -7.76
C VAL A 83 -5.98 -19.29 -8.21
N VAL A 84 -6.27 -20.01 -9.29
CA VAL A 84 -7.60 -20.12 -9.90
C VAL A 84 -8.10 -21.55 -9.73
N PHE A 85 -9.22 -21.68 -9.05
CA PHE A 85 -9.89 -22.93 -8.73
C PHE A 85 -10.89 -23.32 -9.83
N PRO A 86 -11.09 -24.63 -10.08
CA PRO A 86 -12.02 -25.12 -11.10
C PRO A 86 -13.49 -24.80 -10.77
N SER A 87 -14.36 -24.96 -11.77
CA SER A 87 -15.80 -24.64 -11.68
C SER A 87 -16.58 -25.35 -10.57
N LYS A 88 -16.08 -26.46 -10.01
CA LYS A 88 -16.72 -27.12 -8.85
C LYS A 88 -16.69 -26.30 -7.55
N TYR A 89 -15.92 -25.21 -7.52
CA TYR A 89 -15.93 -24.22 -6.44
C TYR A 89 -16.89 -23.07 -6.74
N GLY A 90 -17.24 -22.29 -5.71
CA GLY A 90 -18.02 -21.05 -5.87
C GLY A 90 -19.38 -21.25 -6.55
N GLY A 91 -20.04 -22.39 -6.32
CA GLY A 91 -21.35 -22.69 -6.89
C GLY A 91 -21.38 -22.82 -8.42
N GLY A 92 -20.27 -23.20 -9.06
CA GLY A 92 -20.17 -23.29 -10.52
C GLY A 92 -19.30 -22.20 -11.14
N ALA A 93 -19.05 -21.10 -10.43
CA ALA A 93 -18.29 -19.96 -10.93
C ALA A 93 -16.77 -20.13 -10.80
N GLY A 94 -16.32 -21.18 -10.12
CA GLY A 94 -14.94 -21.32 -9.67
C GLY A 94 -14.63 -20.37 -8.53
N HIS A 95 -13.35 -20.30 -8.17
CA HIS A 95 -12.87 -19.40 -7.13
C HIS A 95 -11.48 -18.88 -7.49
N VAL A 96 -11.06 -17.78 -6.87
CA VAL A 96 -9.73 -17.22 -7.09
C VAL A 96 -9.19 -16.60 -5.81
N GLU A 97 -7.92 -16.86 -5.52
CA GLU A 97 -7.21 -16.37 -4.34
C GLU A 97 -5.76 -16.00 -4.68
N ILE A 98 -5.02 -15.47 -3.70
CA ILE A 98 -3.60 -15.14 -3.86
C ILE A 98 -2.80 -15.92 -2.82
N VAL A 99 -1.77 -16.64 -3.27
CA VAL A 99 -0.97 -17.54 -2.44
C VAL A 99 -0.11 -16.76 -1.44
N GLU A 100 -0.11 -17.20 -0.18
CA GLU A 100 0.78 -16.74 0.89
C GLU A 100 2.03 -17.64 0.99
N SER A 101 1.83 -18.96 0.98
CA SER A 101 2.90 -19.97 1.11
C SER A 101 2.43 -21.33 0.60
N ALA A 102 3.36 -22.24 0.30
CA ALA A 102 3.01 -23.55 -0.22
C ALA A 102 4.09 -24.61 0.09
N ASN A 103 3.64 -25.86 0.12
CA ASN A 103 4.45 -27.07 -0.01
C ASN A 103 3.84 -27.96 -1.12
N LEU A 104 4.36 -29.18 -1.32
CA LEU A 104 3.88 -30.06 -2.40
C LEU A 104 2.47 -30.64 -2.19
N ASN A 105 1.94 -30.60 -0.96
CA ASN A 105 0.63 -31.18 -0.62
C ASN A 105 -0.46 -30.13 -0.42
N THR A 106 -0.08 -28.98 0.14
CA THR A 106 -1.01 -27.90 0.47
C THR A 106 -0.40 -26.53 0.20
N PHE A 107 -1.28 -25.54 0.08
CA PHE A 107 -0.90 -24.14 0.08
C PHE A 107 -1.84 -23.33 0.96
N THR A 108 -1.33 -22.21 1.46
CA THR A 108 -2.09 -21.20 2.19
C THR A 108 -2.29 -20.00 1.27
N SER A 109 -3.51 -19.47 1.20
CA SER A 109 -3.86 -18.32 0.36
C SER A 109 -4.83 -17.37 1.06
N PHE A 110 -4.91 -16.14 0.54
CA PHE A 110 -5.89 -15.15 0.95
C PHE A 110 -6.96 -15.00 -0.12
N GLY A 111 -8.22 -14.97 0.31
CA GLY A 111 -9.38 -14.83 -0.56
C GLY A 111 -10.51 -14.04 0.11
N GLN A 112 -11.43 -13.54 -0.71
CA GLN A 112 -12.73 -13.03 -0.25
C GLN A 112 -13.82 -13.99 -0.67
N ASN A 113 -14.93 -13.96 0.06
CA ASN A 113 -16.12 -14.74 -0.24
C ASN A 113 -15.89 -16.27 -0.29
N TRP A 114 -14.92 -16.79 0.46
CA TRP A 114 -14.77 -18.24 0.63
C TRP A 114 -15.95 -18.80 1.44
N ASN A 115 -16.43 -18.04 2.42
CA ASN A 115 -17.52 -18.46 3.31
C ASN A 115 -18.92 -18.09 2.78
N GLY A 116 -19.01 -17.56 1.55
CA GLY A 116 -20.28 -17.15 0.95
C GLY A 116 -20.90 -15.89 1.57
N LYS A 117 -20.12 -15.09 2.32
CA LYS A 117 -20.59 -13.90 3.03
C LYS A 117 -20.10 -12.59 2.40
N GLY A 118 -19.59 -12.64 1.18
CA GLY A 118 -19.23 -11.45 0.38
C GLY A 118 -20.46 -10.68 -0.13
N TRP A 119 -21.61 -11.33 -0.23
CA TRP A 119 -22.88 -10.73 -0.64
C TRP A 119 -24.05 -11.28 0.16
N THR A 120 -24.56 -10.50 1.10
CA THR A 120 -25.63 -10.96 2.01
C THR A 120 -26.86 -10.08 1.99
N ASN A 121 -26.77 -8.88 1.43
CA ASN A 121 -27.88 -7.92 1.41
C ASN A 121 -28.82 -8.06 0.20
N GLY A 122 -28.51 -8.94 -0.76
CA GLY A 122 -29.32 -9.15 -1.97
C GLY A 122 -29.32 -7.98 -2.96
N VAL A 123 -28.50 -6.94 -2.74
CA VAL A 123 -28.41 -5.77 -3.62
C VAL A 123 -27.30 -5.99 -4.65
N ALA A 124 -27.59 -5.93 -5.94
CA ALA A 124 -26.57 -6.14 -6.97
C ALA A 124 -25.55 -5.00 -7.05
N GLN A 125 -25.93 -3.75 -6.80
CA GLN A 125 -25.04 -2.58 -6.87
C GLN A 125 -25.37 -1.55 -5.77
N PRO A 126 -24.40 -1.12 -4.93
CA PRO A 126 -23.01 -1.56 -4.92
C PRO A 126 -22.81 -3.00 -4.39
N GLY A 127 -23.87 -3.58 -3.83
CA GLY A 127 -23.83 -4.84 -3.08
C GLY A 127 -23.00 -4.77 -1.80
N TRP A 128 -23.30 -5.65 -0.85
CA TRP A 128 -22.59 -5.69 0.43
C TRP A 128 -22.65 -7.06 1.09
N GLY A 129 -21.58 -7.39 1.82
CA GLY A 129 -21.51 -8.51 2.74
C GLY A 129 -20.44 -8.24 3.81
N PRO A 130 -20.49 -8.94 4.96
CA PRO A 130 -19.54 -8.71 6.05
C PRO A 130 -18.17 -9.38 5.84
N GLU A 131 -18.02 -10.28 4.85
CA GLU A 131 -16.78 -11.02 4.67
C GLU A 131 -15.64 -10.11 4.23
N THR A 132 -14.51 -10.25 4.92
CA THR A 132 -13.25 -9.61 4.57
C THR A 132 -12.33 -10.61 3.88
N VAL A 133 -11.16 -10.17 3.42
CA VAL A 133 -10.10 -11.07 3.01
C VAL A 133 -9.72 -11.95 4.19
N THR A 134 -9.91 -13.25 4.04
CA THR A 134 -9.57 -14.26 5.05
C THR A 134 -8.50 -15.22 4.51
N ARG A 135 -7.84 -15.93 5.43
CA ARG A 135 -6.75 -16.87 5.12
C ARG A 135 -7.31 -18.28 5.09
N HIS A 136 -6.91 -19.07 4.10
CA HIS A 136 -7.37 -20.43 3.89
C HIS A 136 -6.20 -21.38 3.59
N VAL A 137 -6.36 -22.65 3.97
CA VAL A 137 -5.46 -23.74 3.59
C VAL A 137 -6.19 -24.64 2.61
N HIS A 138 -5.58 -24.94 1.48
CA HIS A 138 -6.14 -25.78 0.44
C HIS A 138 -5.20 -26.91 0.05
N TYR A 139 -5.81 -27.99 -0.40
CA TYR A 139 -5.14 -29.03 -1.17
C TYR A 139 -5.10 -28.63 -2.65
N TYR A 140 -4.14 -29.19 -3.37
CA TYR A 140 -4.11 -29.08 -4.83
C TYR A 140 -5.26 -29.86 -5.45
N ASP A 141 -5.81 -29.30 -6.51
CA ASP A 141 -6.90 -29.87 -7.28
C ASP A 141 -6.63 -29.76 -8.78
N ASN A 142 -7.39 -30.51 -9.57
CA ASN A 142 -7.24 -30.59 -11.01
C ASN A 142 -8.58 -30.33 -11.73
N PRO A 143 -8.61 -29.41 -12.72
CA PRO A 143 -7.54 -28.49 -13.10
C PRO A 143 -7.54 -27.23 -12.21
N MET A 144 -6.41 -26.95 -11.57
CA MET A 144 -6.10 -25.61 -11.04
C MET A 144 -5.11 -24.89 -11.96
N TYR A 145 -5.17 -23.57 -11.96
CA TYR A 145 -4.22 -22.73 -12.67
C TYR A 145 -3.63 -21.70 -11.72
N PHE A 146 -2.39 -21.34 -11.96
CA PHE A 146 -1.67 -20.32 -11.22
C PHE A 146 -1.19 -19.26 -12.20
N ILE A 147 -1.38 -17.99 -11.83
CA ILE A 147 -0.87 -16.86 -12.58
C ILE A 147 0.29 -16.29 -11.80
N ARG A 148 1.50 -16.43 -12.36
CA ARG A 148 2.73 -15.90 -11.77
C ARG A 148 3.12 -14.62 -12.49
N LEU A 149 3.05 -13.50 -11.77
CA LEU A 149 3.45 -12.21 -12.30
C LEU A 149 4.97 -12.01 -12.15
N ASN A 150 5.59 -11.46 -13.18
CA ASN A 150 7.03 -11.19 -13.24
C ASN A 150 7.35 -9.85 -12.60
N PHE A 151 7.25 -9.79 -11.26
CA PHE A 151 7.58 -8.58 -10.51
C PHE A 151 9.06 -8.21 -10.64
N PRO A 152 9.37 -6.94 -10.93
CA PRO A 152 10.76 -6.48 -10.90
C PRO A 152 11.25 -6.35 -9.45
N ASN A 153 12.54 -6.62 -9.23
CA ASN A 153 13.19 -6.38 -7.93
C ASN A 153 13.27 -4.88 -7.62
N ASN A 154 13.59 -4.08 -8.64
CA ASN A 154 13.60 -2.63 -8.59
C ASN A 154 12.76 -2.10 -9.76
N LEU A 155 11.87 -1.13 -9.50
CA LEU A 155 11.20 -0.44 -10.59
C LEU A 155 12.26 0.39 -11.32
N SER A 156 12.43 0.18 -12.63
CA SER A 156 13.16 1.12 -13.47
C SER A 156 12.29 2.38 -13.61
N VAL A 157 12.46 3.29 -12.65
CA VAL A 157 11.74 4.57 -12.55
C VAL A 157 12.01 5.46 -13.77
N GLY A 158 12.99 5.14 -14.62
CA GLY A 158 13.43 6.00 -15.73
C GLY A 158 12.48 6.11 -16.94
N ASN A 159 11.77 5.04 -17.32
CA ASN A 159 11.14 5.00 -18.65
C ASN A 159 9.60 4.84 -18.65
N LYS A 160 8.99 4.21 -17.64
CA LYS A 160 7.50 4.09 -17.57
C LYS A 160 6.82 5.27 -16.85
N ALA A 161 7.53 5.94 -15.95
CA ALA A 161 7.05 7.19 -15.35
C ALA A 161 6.86 8.30 -16.41
N LYS A 162 7.74 8.38 -17.42
CA LYS A 162 7.65 9.37 -18.52
C LYS A 162 6.42 9.18 -19.42
N GLY A 163 5.89 7.96 -19.55
CA GLY A 163 4.74 7.66 -20.41
C GLY A 163 3.39 8.02 -19.77
N ILE A 164 3.23 7.71 -18.48
CA ILE A 164 1.97 7.96 -17.74
C ILE A 164 1.80 9.45 -17.44
N ILE A 165 2.90 10.18 -17.17
CA ILE A 165 2.89 11.63 -16.95
C ILE A 165 2.44 12.40 -18.22
N LYS A 166 2.62 11.84 -19.42
CA LYS A 166 2.25 12.51 -20.68
C LYS A 166 0.76 12.45 -21.03
N GLN A 167 0.00 11.52 -20.45
CA GLN A 167 -1.45 11.39 -20.69
C GLN A 167 -2.32 11.99 -19.57
N ALA A 168 -1.78 12.19 -18.36
CA ALA A 168 -2.47 12.88 -17.27
C ALA A 168 -2.36 14.42 -17.34
N THR A 169 -1.46 14.96 -18.17
CA THR A 169 -1.19 16.41 -18.32
C THR A 169 -2.15 17.17 -19.24
N THR A 170 -3.36 16.65 -19.47
CA THR A 170 -4.48 17.44 -20.01
C THR A 170 -5.48 17.90 -18.95
N LYS A 171 -5.17 17.75 -17.65
CA LYS A 171 -5.78 18.56 -16.60
C LYS A 171 -4.70 19.36 -15.87
N LYS A 172 -4.81 20.70 -15.93
CA LYS A 172 -3.94 21.64 -15.22
C LYS A 172 -3.96 21.35 -13.72
N GLU A 173 -2.91 20.73 -13.21
CA GLU A 173 -2.56 20.81 -11.79
C GLU A 173 -1.72 22.07 -11.55
N ALA A 174 -2.02 22.78 -10.46
CA ALA A 174 -1.35 24.01 -10.09
C ALA A 174 0.13 23.74 -9.81
N VAL A 175 1.01 24.57 -10.38
CA VAL A 175 2.45 24.55 -10.12
C VAL A 175 2.68 24.78 -8.62
N ILE A 176 3.01 23.72 -7.88
CA ILE A 176 3.43 23.83 -6.49
C ILE A 176 4.81 24.51 -6.49
N LYS A 177 4.89 25.73 -5.95
CA LYS A 177 6.18 26.39 -5.72
C LYS A 177 6.89 25.66 -4.58
N PRO A 178 8.13 25.16 -4.78
CA PRO A 178 8.93 24.58 -3.71
C PRO A 178 9.05 25.56 -2.54
N LYS A 179 9.04 25.02 -1.32
CA LYS A 179 9.22 25.79 -0.09
C LYS A 179 10.25 25.09 0.79
N LYS A 180 10.96 25.87 1.61
CA LYS A 180 11.87 25.40 2.65
C LYS A 180 11.14 25.38 3.98
N ILE A 181 10.92 24.20 4.56
CA ILE A 181 10.05 23.96 5.70
C ILE A 181 10.86 23.39 6.87
N MET A 182 10.74 23.98 8.06
CA MET A 182 11.27 23.43 9.31
C MET A 182 10.13 22.76 10.07
N LEU A 183 10.32 21.50 10.44
CA LEU A 183 9.41 20.80 11.36
C LEU A 183 10.01 20.73 12.76
N VAL A 184 9.21 21.04 13.75
CA VAL A 184 9.54 21.10 15.17
C VAL A 184 8.71 20.04 15.89
N ALA A 185 9.37 19.12 16.57
CA ALA A 185 8.69 18.00 17.21
C ALA A 185 8.75 18.08 18.72
N GLY A 186 7.58 18.33 19.31
CA GLY A 186 7.36 18.31 20.75
C GLY A 186 6.25 19.26 21.16
N HIS A 187 5.77 19.04 22.37
CA HIS A 187 5.13 20.09 23.18
C HIS A 187 6.29 20.95 23.76
N GLY A 188 6.09 22.24 23.99
CA GLY A 188 7.18 23.11 24.46
C GLY A 188 7.60 22.82 25.91
N TYR A 189 8.85 23.17 26.26
CA TYR A 189 9.40 23.14 27.62
C TYR A 189 9.48 21.71 28.24
N ASN A 190 9.31 21.58 29.57
CA ASN A 190 9.36 20.32 30.32
C ASN A 190 8.06 19.52 30.30
N ASP A 191 7.08 19.94 29.50
CA ASP A 191 5.93 19.10 29.24
C ASP A 191 6.46 17.79 28.57
N PRO A 192 5.83 16.63 28.75
CA PRO A 192 6.05 15.46 27.89
C PRO A 192 4.83 15.19 26.98
N GLY A 193 3.79 16.02 27.07
CA GLY A 193 2.47 15.73 26.57
C GLY A 193 1.80 14.63 27.40
N ALA A 194 0.78 14.00 26.84
CA ALA A 194 0.10 12.90 27.52
C ALA A 194 1.06 11.71 27.76
N VAL A 195 1.13 11.24 29.01
CA VAL A 195 1.91 10.07 29.43
C VAL A 195 0.97 9.00 29.97
N GLY A 196 1.04 7.79 29.41
CA GLY A 196 0.22 6.67 29.84
C GLY A 196 0.66 5.35 29.19
N ASN A 197 0.50 4.24 29.92
CA ASN A 197 0.79 2.88 29.42
C ASN A 197 2.18 2.73 28.77
N GLY A 198 3.23 3.31 29.38
CA GLY A 198 4.61 3.20 28.89
C GLY A 198 4.88 3.95 27.58
N THR A 199 3.93 4.78 27.12
CA THR A 199 4.07 5.64 25.94
C THR A 199 4.00 7.11 26.35
N ASN A 200 4.83 7.92 25.71
CA ASN A 200 4.90 9.36 25.87
C ASN A 200 4.61 10.01 24.51
N GLU A 201 3.71 10.99 24.49
CA GLU A 201 3.28 11.70 23.27
C GLU A 201 4.45 12.30 22.49
N ARG A 202 5.40 12.95 23.17
CA ARG A 202 6.62 13.51 22.57
C ARG A 202 7.41 12.47 21.79
N ASP A 203 7.64 11.32 22.43
CA ASP A 203 8.47 10.27 21.88
C ASP A 203 7.75 9.58 20.71
N PHE A 204 6.42 9.45 20.80
CA PHE A 204 5.59 8.97 19.70
C PHE A 204 5.63 9.91 18.49
N ILE A 205 5.46 11.22 18.70
CA ILE A 205 5.50 12.24 17.63
C ILE A 205 6.86 12.24 16.94
N ARG A 206 7.94 12.29 17.72
CA ARG A 206 9.32 12.29 17.20
C ARG A 206 9.63 11.01 16.44
N LYS A 207 9.15 9.85 16.90
CA LYS A 207 9.44 8.56 16.28
C LYS A 207 8.60 8.27 15.03
N TYR A 208 7.33 8.66 15.02
CA TYR A 208 6.38 8.19 14.00
C TYR A 208 5.67 9.29 13.21
N ILE A 209 5.47 10.49 13.77
CA ILE A 209 4.66 11.52 13.10
C ILE A 209 5.53 12.43 12.25
N THR A 210 6.45 13.17 12.88
CA THR A 210 7.28 14.17 12.19
C THR A 210 8.12 13.58 11.04
N PRO A 211 8.74 12.39 11.18
CA PRO A 211 9.46 11.76 10.06
C PRO A 211 8.56 11.40 8.87
N ASN A 212 7.32 10.99 9.13
CA ASN A 212 6.36 10.68 8.08
C ASN A 212 5.86 11.94 7.37
N ILE A 213 5.59 13.03 8.11
CA ILE A 213 5.23 14.33 7.52
C ILE A 213 6.38 14.84 6.64
N ALA A 214 7.62 14.82 7.14
CA ALA A 214 8.80 15.23 6.37
C ALA A 214 8.96 14.42 5.08
N LYS A 215 8.70 13.11 5.14
CA LYS A 215 8.74 12.23 3.97
C LYS A 215 7.73 12.68 2.90
N TYR A 216 6.48 12.98 3.27
CA TYR A 216 5.47 13.40 2.31
C TYR A 216 5.72 14.79 1.73
N LEU A 217 6.17 15.75 2.56
CA LEU A 217 6.50 17.10 2.10
C LEU A 217 7.70 17.11 1.14
N ARG A 218 8.74 16.28 1.40
CA ARG A 218 9.85 16.10 0.47
C ARG A 218 9.39 15.45 -0.85
N HIS A 219 8.48 14.48 -0.78
CA HIS A 219 7.89 13.87 -1.97
C HIS A 219 7.07 14.88 -2.79
N ALA A 220 6.46 15.87 -2.15
CA ALA A 220 5.76 16.98 -2.79
C ALA A 220 6.70 18.06 -3.37
N GLY A 221 8.02 17.89 -3.25
CA GLY A 221 9.02 18.81 -3.80
C GLY A 221 9.45 19.96 -2.88
N HIS A 222 9.15 19.88 -1.58
CA HIS A 222 9.63 20.85 -0.59
C HIS A 222 11.00 20.44 -0.01
N GLU A 223 11.82 21.43 0.34
CA GLU A 223 12.99 21.22 1.17
C GLU A 223 12.53 21.16 2.64
N VAL A 224 12.83 20.07 3.36
CA VAL A 224 12.32 19.89 4.73
C VAL A 224 13.42 19.48 5.69
N ALA A 225 13.56 20.24 6.78
CA ALA A 225 14.45 19.94 7.90
C ALA A 225 13.66 19.59 9.17
N LEU A 226 14.31 18.82 10.05
CA LEU A 226 13.80 18.51 11.39
C LEU A 226 14.64 19.28 12.41
N TYR A 227 13.99 20.02 13.30
CA TYR A 227 14.70 20.76 14.35
C TYR A 227 15.35 19.78 15.34
N GLY A 228 16.63 20.01 15.67
CA GLY A 228 17.42 19.03 16.43
C GLY A 228 17.88 17.81 15.61
N GLY A 229 17.80 17.86 14.29
CA GLY A 229 18.27 16.81 13.39
C GLY A 229 17.34 15.58 13.36
N SER A 230 17.85 14.45 12.90
CA SER A 230 17.08 13.20 12.79
C SER A 230 16.59 12.67 14.15
N SER A 231 17.34 12.94 15.23
CA SER A 231 16.97 12.61 16.60
C SER A 231 15.93 13.56 17.21
N GLN A 232 15.70 14.72 16.59
CA GLN A 232 14.78 15.76 17.10
C GLN A 232 15.02 16.08 18.58
N SER A 233 16.30 16.16 18.96
CA SER A 233 16.74 16.19 20.36
C SER A 233 16.77 17.59 20.97
N GLN A 234 16.42 18.61 20.20
CA GLN A 234 16.43 20.01 20.61
C GLN A 234 14.99 20.54 20.75
N ASP A 235 14.78 21.44 21.70
CA ASP A 235 13.50 22.10 21.94
C ASP A 235 13.60 23.56 21.51
N MET A 236 12.86 23.90 20.45
CA MET A 236 12.95 25.24 19.85
C MET A 236 12.56 26.34 20.82
N TYR A 237 11.63 26.08 21.75
CA TYR A 237 11.20 27.08 22.71
C TYR A 237 12.31 27.36 23.74
N GLN A 238 12.91 26.30 24.30
CA GLN A 238 14.02 26.41 25.25
C GLN A 238 15.24 27.06 24.61
N ASP A 239 15.58 26.68 23.39
CA ASP A 239 16.71 27.29 22.66
C ASP A 239 16.42 28.77 22.38
N THR A 240 15.19 29.12 22.00
CA THR A 240 14.82 30.54 21.80
C THR A 240 14.93 31.33 23.10
N ALA A 241 14.41 30.80 24.21
CA ALA A 241 14.46 31.44 25.52
C ALA A 241 15.91 31.61 26.01
N TYR A 242 16.76 30.61 25.81
CA TYR A 242 18.19 30.69 26.11
C TYR A 242 18.86 31.82 25.32
N GLY A 243 18.62 31.89 24.00
CA GLY A 243 19.13 32.96 23.15
C GLY A 243 18.73 34.36 23.62
N VAL A 244 17.49 34.54 24.07
CA VAL A 244 17.03 35.81 24.66
C VAL A 244 17.81 36.13 25.94
N ASN A 245 17.95 35.16 26.85
CA ASN A 245 18.62 35.35 28.14
C ASN A 245 20.11 35.71 28.01
N VAL A 246 20.81 35.13 27.03
CA VAL A 246 22.23 35.43 26.77
C VAL A 246 22.45 36.57 25.78
N GLY A 247 21.38 37.23 25.34
CA GLY A 247 21.43 38.31 24.36
C GLY A 247 21.79 37.89 22.93
N ASN A 248 21.89 36.58 22.66
CA ASN A 248 22.19 36.04 21.33
C ASN A 248 20.89 35.77 20.54
N LYS A 249 20.46 36.78 19.79
CA LYS A 249 19.27 36.74 18.92
C LYS A 249 19.58 36.28 17.49
N LYS A 250 20.57 35.39 17.32
CA LYS A 250 20.98 34.87 16.02
C LYS A 250 21.15 33.35 16.00
N ASP A 251 21.80 32.78 17.01
CA ASP A 251 22.29 31.40 16.92
C ASP A 251 21.40 30.35 17.59
N TYR A 252 20.30 30.77 18.25
CA TYR A 252 19.45 29.86 19.00
C TYR A 252 17.99 29.86 18.56
N GLY A 253 17.35 28.70 18.62
CA GLY A 253 15.90 28.55 18.47
C GLY A 253 15.34 29.13 17.18
N LEU A 254 14.24 29.87 17.33
CA LEU A 254 13.54 30.54 16.24
C LEU A 254 14.42 31.59 15.55
N TYR A 255 15.37 32.23 16.26
CA TYR A 255 16.28 33.20 15.65
C TYR A 255 17.22 32.55 14.65
N TRP A 256 17.77 31.39 15.02
CA TRP A 256 18.59 30.60 14.10
C TRP A 256 17.78 30.12 12.91
N VAL A 257 16.60 29.54 13.14
CA VAL A 257 15.72 29.09 12.04
C VAL A 257 15.38 30.24 11.09
N LYS A 258 15.07 31.43 11.61
CA LYS A 258 14.84 32.62 10.78
C LYS A 258 16.05 32.97 9.92
N SER A 259 17.27 32.85 10.45
CA SER A 259 18.52 33.12 9.70
C SER A 259 18.76 32.13 8.55
N GLN A 260 18.19 30.91 8.62
CA GLN A 260 18.39 29.86 7.63
C GLN A 260 17.43 29.95 6.41
N GLY A 261 16.52 30.93 6.42
CA GLY A 261 15.62 31.20 5.29
C GLY A 261 14.52 30.17 5.07
N TYR A 262 13.97 29.60 6.15
CA TYR A 262 12.78 28.73 6.05
C TYR A 262 11.54 29.57 5.74
N ASP A 263 10.76 29.17 4.74
CA ASP A 263 9.49 29.77 4.34
C ASP A 263 8.38 29.48 5.36
N ILE A 264 8.47 28.33 6.03
CA ILE A 264 7.46 27.81 6.95
C ILE A 264 8.17 27.10 8.11
N VAL A 265 7.69 27.34 9.33
CA VAL A 265 8.12 26.64 10.56
C VAL A 265 6.85 26.11 11.24
N LEU A 266 6.80 24.79 11.49
CA LEU A 266 5.62 24.07 11.99
C LEU A 266 6.03 23.15 13.13
#